data_AF-A0A816W0R2-F1
#
_entry.id   AF-A0A816W0R2-F1
#
_cell.length_a   1.000
_cell.length_b   1.000
_cell.length_c   1.000
_cell.angle_alpha   90.00
_cell.angle_beta   90.00
_cell.angle_gamma   90.00
#
_symmetry.space_group_name_H-M   'P 1'
#
loop_
_entity.id
_entity.type
_entity.pdbx_description
1 polymer ?
#
loop_
_entity_poly.entity_id
_entity_poly.type
_entity_poly.pdbx_seq_one_letter_code
_entity_poly.pdbx_strand_id
1 'polypeptide(L)'
;MFSAQNKIKKDKNAEPTECDVQVAQALFDLENTNQELKSELKDLYINQAVNMDISGNRKAIVIYVPFRLRKAFRKIHPRLVRELEKKFSGKDVVFVATRRIMRPPKKGAAVQRPRNRTLTSVHEAMLEDVAYPAEIVGKRTRYRLDGSKVMKVYLEAKERNNTEYKLETMVGVYRKLTGKDVTFEYPVEA
;
A
#
# COMPACT_ATOMS: atom_id res chain seq x y z
N MET A 1 -27.98 -3.28 -11.31
CA MET A 1 -26.93 -4.18 -11.82
C MET A 1 -25.62 -3.84 -11.13
N PHE A 2 -24.89 -4.82 -10.58
CA PHE A 2 -23.53 -4.57 -10.09
C PHE A 2 -22.58 -4.50 -11.29
N SER A 3 -22.10 -3.30 -11.61
CA SER A 3 -21.07 -3.09 -12.62
C SER A 3 -19.70 -2.94 -11.94
N ALA A 4 -18.62 -3.27 -12.65
CA ALA A 4 -17.25 -3.06 -12.17
C ALA A 4 -16.99 -1.59 -11.76
N GLN A 5 -17.76 -0.64 -12.30
CA GLN A 5 -17.70 0.78 -11.93
C GLN A 5 -18.03 1.03 -10.45
N ASN A 6 -18.84 0.20 -9.80
CA ASN A 6 -19.15 0.35 -8.38
C ASN A 6 -17.95 0.07 -7.47
N LYS A 7 -16.93 -0.63 -7.98
CA LYS A 7 -15.68 -0.93 -7.25
C LYS A 7 -14.66 0.20 -7.32
N ILE A 8 -14.91 1.26 -8.08
CA ILE A 8 -14.04 2.44 -8.14
C ILE A 8 -14.82 3.65 -7.63
N LYS A 9 -14.26 4.37 -6.66
CA LYS A 9 -14.75 5.70 -6.27
C LYS A 9 -13.58 6.64 -6.12
N LYS A 10 -13.33 7.41 -7.18
CA LYS A 10 -12.31 8.45 -7.17
C LYS A 10 -12.72 9.64 -6.33
N ASP A 11 -11.73 10.26 -5.70
CA ASP A 11 -11.93 11.55 -5.06
C ASP A 11 -12.31 12.60 -6.12
N LYS A 12 -13.32 13.42 -5.81
CA LYS A 12 -13.88 14.47 -6.70
C LYS A 12 -14.52 13.95 -8.01
N ASN A 13 -14.95 12.69 -8.06
CA ASN A 13 -15.60 12.10 -9.25
C ASN A 13 -14.76 12.22 -10.54
N ALA A 14 -13.44 12.22 -10.42
CA ALA A 14 -12.56 12.20 -11.58
C ALA A 14 -12.74 10.89 -12.38
N GLU A 15 -12.52 10.94 -13.69
CA GLU A 15 -12.67 9.78 -14.55
C GLU A 15 -11.65 8.67 -14.19
N PRO A 16 -12.08 7.39 -14.18
CA PRO A 16 -11.20 6.27 -13.91
C PRO A 16 -10.14 6.16 -15.04
N THR A 17 -8.89 5.92 -14.65
CA THR A 17 -7.82 5.59 -15.62
C THR A 17 -7.95 4.14 -16.05
N GLU A 18 -7.32 3.78 -17.17
CA GLU A 18 -7.32 2.40 -17.68
C GLU A 18 -6.88 1.38 -16.62
N CYS A 19 -5.88 1.73 -15.81
CA CYS A 19 -5.41 0.88 -14.71
C CYS A 19 -6.48 0.69 -13.63
N ASP A 20 -7.24 1.74 -13.30
CA ASP A 20 -8.34 1.66 -12.34
C ASP A 20 -9.41 0.70 -12.85
N VAL A 21 -9.79 0.82 -14.13
CA VAL A 21 -10.79 -0.03 -14.77
C VAL A 21 -10.36 -1.49 -14.78
N GLN A 22 -9.10 -1.78 -15.11
CA GLN A 22 -8.56 -3.14 -15.08
C GLN A 22 -8.60 -3.75 -13.67
N VAL A 23 -8.16 -3.01 -12.65
CA VAL A 23 -8.19 -3.50 -11.27
C VAL A 23 -9.61 -3.69 -10.76
N ALA A 24 -10.53 -2.80 -11.11
CA ALA A 24 -11.92 -2.91 -10.70
C ALA A 24 -12.65 -4.08 -11.36
N GLN A 25 -12.39 -4.32 -12.65
CA GLN A 25 -12.87 -5.51 -13.33
C GLN A 25 -12.32 -6.76 -12.64
N ALA A 26 -11.01 -6.79 -12.35
CA ALA A 26 -10.38 -7.89 -11.66
C ALA A 26 -11.03 -8.17 -10.29
N LEU A 27 -11.33 -7.13 -9.50
CA LEU A 27 -12.04 -7.26 -8.22
C LEU A 27 -13.48 -7.77 -8.40
N PHE A 28 -14.17 -7.32 -9.45
CA PHE A 28 -15.54 -7.75 -9.76
C PHE A 28 -15.59 -9.23 -10.15
N ASP A 29 -14.70 -9.73 -11.00
CA ASP A 29 -14.72 -11.16 -11.32
C ASP A 29 -14.31 -12.01 -10.11
N LEU A 30 -13.44 -11.51 -9.23
CA LEU A 30 -13.09 -12.22 -7.99
C LEU A 30 -14.29 -12.34 -7.04
N GLU A 31 -15.12 -11.30 -6.94
CA GLU A 31 -16.37 -11.34 -6.19
C GLU A 31 -17.34 -12.40 -6.73
N ASN A 32 -17.40 -12.59 -8.05
CA ASN A 32 -18.31 -13.55 -8.67
C ASN A 32 -17.78 -14.99 -8.69
N THR A 33 -16.47 -15.15 -8.81
CA THR A 33 -15.82 -16.47 -8.95
C THR A 33 -15.63 -17.15 -7.60
N ASN A 34 -15.34 -16.38 -6.54
CA ASN A 34 -14.94 -16.95 -5.26
C ASN A 34 -16.01 -16.71 -4.19
N GLN A 35 -16.73 -17.78 -3.80
CA GLN A 35 -17.85 -17.70 -2.87
C GLN A 35 -17.43 -17.23 -1.47
N GLU A 36 -16.20 -17.53 -1.03
CA GLU A 36 -15.70 -17.10 0.28
C GLU A 36 -15.45 -15.59 0.34
N LEU A 37 -14.85 -15.02 -0.70
CA LEU A 37 -14.49 -13.60 -0.75
C LEU A 37 -15.68 -12.71 -1.13
N LYS A 38 -16.75 -13.28 -1.70
CA LYS A 38 -17.91 -12.55 -2.20
C LYS A 38 -18.54 -11.63 -1.14
N SER A 39 -18.77 -12.17 0.06
CA SER A 39 -19.42 -11.42 1.15
C SER A 39 -18.59 -10.21 1.60
N GLU A 40 -17.26 -10.39 1.67
CA GLU A 40 -16.33 -9.36 2.15
C GLU A 40 -16.00 -8.35 1.04
N LEU A 41 -15.91 -8.77 -0.22
CA LEU A 41 -15.60 -7.89 -1.35
C LEU A 41 -16.77 -7.01 -1.76
N LYS A 42 -18.02 -7.42 -1.53
CA LYS A 42 -19.24 -6.72 -2.00
C LYS A 42 -19.24 -5.23 -1.68
N ASP A 43 -18.91 -4.87 -0.44
CA ASP A 43 -18.93 -3.49 0.06
C ASP A 43 -17.59 -2.76 -0.13
N LEU A 44 -16.57 -3.46 -0.60
CA LEU A 44 -15.24 -2.88 -0.81
C LEU A 44 -15.14 -2.19 -2.17
N TYR A 45 -14.46 -1.05 -2.15
CA TYR A 45 -14.13 -0.27 -3.34
C TYR A 45 -12.74 0.36 -3.17
N ILE A 46 -12.13 0.73 -4.29
CA ILE A 46 -10.82 1.37 -4.37
C ILE A 46 -10.95 2.83 -4.81
N ASN A 47 -10.00 3.67 -4.41
CA ASN A 47 -9.93 5.06 -4.84
C ASN A 47 -9.17 5.19 -6.16
N GLN A 48 -8.04 4.51 -6.27
CA GLN A 48 -7.13 4.63 -7.40
C GLN A 48 -6.22 3.40 -7.47
N ALA A 49 -5.71 3.08 -8.64
CA ALA A 49 -4.63 2.13 -8.89
C ALA A 49 -3.57 2.82 -9.75
N VAL A 50 -2.30 2.59 -9.43
CA VAL A 50 -1.15 3.18 -10.14
C VAL A 50 -0.15 2.09 -10.46
N ASN A 51 0.21 1.97 -11.74
CA ASN A 51 1.35 1.16 -12.16
C ASN A 51 2.65 1.90 -11.84
N MET A 52 3.59 1.22 -11.19
CA MET A 52 4.89 1.74 -10.83
C MET A 52 5.99 0.81 -11.34
N ASP A 53 6.92 1.36 -12.13
CA ASP A 53 8.11 0.60 -12.55
C ASP A 53 9.16 0.58 -11.43
N ILE A 54 9.55 -0.59 -10.96
CA ILE A 54 10.56 -0.73 -9.91
C ILE A 54 11.93 -1.04 -10.55
N SER A 55 13.00 -0.92 -9.78
CA SER A 55 14.31 -1.42 -10.18
C SER A 55 14.24 -2.91 -10.54
N GLY A 56 15.16 -3.36 -11.40
CA GLY A 56 15.27 -4.78 -11.75
C GLY A 56 14.21 -5.29 -12.73
N ASN A 57 13.64 -4.42 -13.58
CA ASN A 57 12.63 -4.77 -14.60
C ASN A 57 11.30 -5.32 -14.01
N ARG A 58 11.09 -5.16 -12.71
CA ARG A 58 9.85 -5.51 -12.02
C ARG A 58 8.86 -4.35 -12.07
N LYS A 59 7.58 -4.65 -12.18
CA LYS A 59 6.50 -3.65 -12.11
C LYS A 59 5.61 -3.96 -10.92
N ALA A 60 5.11 -2.93 -10.26
CA ALA A 60 4.12 -3.08 -9.20
C ALA A 60 2.85 -2.31 -9.52
N ILE A 61 1.74 -2.82 -9.01
CA ILE A 61 0.47 -2.11 -8.99
C ILE A 61 0.22 -1.67 -7.54
N VAL A 62 0.19 -0.36 -7.32
CA VAL A 62 -0.17 0.21 -6.03
C VAL A 62 -1.64 0.57 -6.05
N ILE A 63 -2.42 -0.12 -5.23
CA ILE A 63 -3.87 0.07 -5.10
C ILE A 63 -4.15 0.93 -3.87
N TYR A 64 -4.72 2.10 -4.12
CA TYR A 64 -5.16 3.03 -3.11
C TYR A 64 -6.56 2.70 -2.60
N VAL A 65 -6.64 2.40 -1.31
CA VAL A 65 -7.87 2.00 -0.63
C VAL A 65 -8.35 3.13 0.29
N PRO A 66 -9.65 3.39 0.42
CA PRO A 66 -10.17 4.31 1.43
C PRO A 66 -9.68 3.94 2.84
N PHE A 67 -9.18 4.91 3.61
CA PHE A 67 -8.72 4.68 4.98
C PHE A 67 -9.77 3.99 5.88
N ARG A 68 -11.07 4.27 5.66
CA ARG A 68 -12.19 3.63 6.38
C ARG A 68 -12.25 2.11 6.17
N LEU A 69 -11.89 1.64 4.97
CA LEU A 69 -11.95 0.23 4.59
C LEU A 69 -10.63 -0.53 4.81
N ARG A 70 -9.57 0.15 5.27
CA ARG A 70 -8.23 -0.45 5.51
C ARG A 70 -8.30 -1.75 6.32
N LYS A 71 -9.10 -1.78 7.40
CA LYS A 71 -9.25 -2.97 8.27
C LYS A 71 -9.88 -4.15 7.54
N ALA A 72 -10.91 -3.90 6.75
CA ALA A 72 -11.58 -4.93 5.96
C ALA A 72 -10.65 -5.50 4.88
N PHE A 73 -9.91 -4.63 4.18
CA PHE A 73 -8.89 -5.07 3.24
C PHE A 73 -7.79 -5.89 3.91
N ARG A 74 -7.28 -5.49 5.09
CA ARG A 74 -6.27 -6.25 5.84
C ARG A 74 -6.74 -7.67 6.16
N LYS A 75 -8.00 -7.86 6.57
CA LYS A 75 -8.56 -9.18 6.87
C LYS A 75 -8.43 -10.17 5.70
N ILE A 76 -8.63 -9.69 4.47
CA ILE A 76 -8.62 -10.51 3.25
C ILE A 76 -7.32 -10.42 2.44
N HIS A 77 -6.38 -9.60 2.89
CA HIS A 77 -5.26 -9.15 2.07
C HIS A 77 -4.36 -10.30 1.57
N PRO A 78 -3.95 -11.29 2.38
CA PRO A 78 -3.09 -12.37 1.88
C PRO A 78 -3.73 -13.16 0.73
N ARG A 79 -5.06 -13.38 0.80
CA ARG A 79 -5.82 -14.08 -0.23
C ARG A 79 -6.02 -13.20 -1.46
N LEU A 80 -6.40 -11.93 -1.24
CA LEU A 80 -6.67 -10.97 -2.30
C LEU A 80 -5.42 -10.68 -3.14
N VAL A 81 -4.26 -10.51 -2.50
CA VAL A 81 -2.99 -10.28 -3.19
C VAL A 81 -2.64 -11.46 -4.09
N ARG A 82 -2.74 -12.71 -3.59
CA ARG A 82 -2.46 -13.90 -4.40
C ARG A 82 -3.34 -14.00 -5.64
N GLU A 83 -4.64 -13.73 -5.51
CA GLU A 83 -5.57 -13.79 -6.63
C GLU A 83 -5.35 -12.65 -7.65
N LEU A 84 -5.01 -11.45 -7.18
CA LEU A 84 -4.68 -10.34 -8.08
C LEU A 84 -3.34 -10.56 -8.78
N GLU A 85 -2.34 -11.14 -8.13
CA GLU A 85 -1.03 -11.43 -8.74
C GLU A 85 -1.12 -12.53 -9.80
N LYS A 86 -2.04 -13.49 -9.64
CA LYS A 86 -2.35 -14.45 -10.71
C LYS A 86 -2.93 -13.75 -11.95
N LYS A 87 -3.81 -12.77 -11.76
CA LYS A 87 -4.42 -11.99 -12.87
C LYS A 87 -3.42 -11.03 -13.52
N PHE A 88 -2.59 -10.37 -12.72
CA PHE A 88 -1.58 -9.43 -13.15
C PHE A 88 -0.21 -10.11 -13.16
N SER A 89 -0.05 -11.08 -14.06
CA SER A 89 1.18 -11.87 -14.18
C SER A 89 2.43 -10.98 -14.27
N GLY A 90 3.41 -11.27 -13.43
CA GLY A 90 4.69 -10.54 -13.38
C GLY A 90 4.63 -9.15 -12.73
N LYS A 91 3.50 -8.77 -12.11
CA LYS A 91 3.37 -7.53 -11.35
C LYS A 91 3.05 -7.81 -9.88
N ASP A 92 3.84 -7.24 -8.98
CA ASP A 92 3.55 -7.30 -7.56
C ASP A 92 2.43 -6.33 -7.19
N VAL A 93 1.49 -6.77 -6.34
CA VAL A 93 0.35 -5.93 -5.93
C VAL A 93 0.54 -5.48 -4.48
N VAL A 94 0.47 -4.17 -4.24
CA VAL A 94 0.60 -3.56 -2.91
C VAL A 94 -0.60 -2.66 -2.63
N PHE A 95 -1.19 -2.82 -1.44
CA PHE A 95 -2.31 -1.98 -0.99
C PHE A 95 -1.82 -0.85 -0.08
N VAL A 96 -2.24 0.38 -0.36
CA VAL A 96 -1.92 1.55 0.46
C VAL A 96 -3.20 2.30 0.78
N ALA A 97 -3.43 2.65 2.05
CA ALA A 97 -4.60 3.46 2.36
C ALA A 97 -4.40 4.94 1.97
N THR A 98 -5.42 5.55 1.39
CA THR A 98 -5.45 6.98 1.04
C THR A 98 -5.42 7.83 2.31
N ARG A 99 -4.35 8.60 2.48
CA ARG A 99 -4.14 9.49 3.63
C ARG A 99 -3.90 10.91 3.16
N ARG A 100 -4.54 11.87 3.81
CA ARG A 100 -4.37 13.30 3.51
C ARG A 100 -3.28 13.90 4.39
N ILE A 101 -2.22 14.38 3.76
CA ILE A 101 -1.19 15.19 4.42
C ILE A 101 -1.64 16.65 4.44
N MET A 102 -1.67 17.25 5.62
CA MET A 102 -1.97 18.67 5.79
C MET A 102 -0.68 19.43 6.12
N ARG A 103 -0.47 20.60 5.52
CA ARG A 103 0.71 21.42 5.80
C ARG A 103 0.67 21.93 7.25
N PRO A 104 1.84 22.16 7.89
CA PRO A 104 1.88 22.82 9.19
C PRO A 104 1.13 24.16 9.12
N PRO A 105 0.28 24.50 10.11
CA PRO A 105 -0.38 25.79 10.13
C PRO A 105 0.66 26.91 10.28
N LYS A 106 0.38 28.08 9.69
CA LYS A 106 1.22 29.28 9.87
C LYS A 106 1.15 29.73 11.35
N LYS A 107 2.21 30.39 11.83
CA LYS A 107 2.22 30.99 13.18
C LYS A 107 1.01 31.93 13.32
N GLY A 108 0.23 31.78 14.40
CA GLY A 108 -0.98 32.57 14.67
C GLY A 108 -2.29 32.02 14.08
N ALA A 109 -2.27 30.88 13.39
CA ALA A 109 -3.51 30.25 12.93
C ALA A 109 -4.26 29.58 14.09
N ALA A 110 -5.56 29.86 14.22
CA ALA A 110 -6.43 29.23 15.23
C ALA A 110 -6.68 27.73 14.97
N VAL A 111 -6.57 27.29 13.72
CA VAL A 111 -6.85 25.90 13.32
C VAL A 111 -5.64 25.01 13.57
N GLN A 112 -5.75 24.11 14.54
CA GLN A 112 -4.72 23.11 14.83
C GLN A 112 -4.80 21.93 13.85
N ARG A 113 -3.65 21.52 13.29
CA ARG A 113 -3.57 20.33 12.43
C ARG A 113 -3.68 19.05 13.28
N PRO A 114 -4.56 18.09 12.91
CA PRO A 114 -4.58 16.77 13.53
C PRO A 114 -3.26 16.00 13.38
N ARG A 115 -2.82 15.30 14.42
CA ARG A 115 -1.53 14.56 14.42
C ARG A 115 -1.46 13.48 13.33
N ASN A 116 -2.57 12.80 13.07
CA ASN A 116 -2.69 11.77 12.02
C ASN A 116 -2.58 12.32 10.57
N ARG A 117 -2.65 13.65 10.39
CA ARG A 117 -2.49 14.33 9.08
C ARG A 117 -1.13 15.02 8.93
N THR A 118 -0.18 14.70 9.81
CA THR A 118 1.21 15.16 9.70
C THR A 118 1.97 14.32 8.67
N LEU A 119 2.97 14.91 8.01
CA LEU A 119 3.80 14.19 7.03
C LEU A 119 4.48 12.98 7.65
N THR A 120 5.02 13.11 8.87
CA THR A 120 5.71 12.04 9.58
C THR A 120 4.78 10.87 9.88
N SER A 121 3.63 11.12 10.51
CA SER A 121 2.66 10.07 10.84
C SER A 121 2.11 9.37 9.60
N VAL A 122 1.86 10.11 8.51
CA VAL A 122 1.38 9.52 7.25
C VAL A 122 2.46 8.63 6.62
N HIS A 123 3.72 9.05 6.62
CA HIS A 123 4.83 8.25 6.06
C HIS A 123 5.10 6.98 6.88
N GLU A 124 4.88 7.00 8.20
CA GLU A 124 4.96 5.82 9.04
C GLU A 124 3.80 4.86 8.79
N ALA A 125 2.58 5.38 8.73
CA ALA A 125 1.41 4.56 8.44
C ALA A 125 1.41 3.99 7.02
N MET A 126 2.03 4.68 6.05
CA MET A 126 2.27 4.13 4.70
C MET A 126 3.32 3.02 4.70
N LEU A 127 4.36 3.14 5.53
CA LEU A 127 5.38 2.09 5.66
C LEU A 127 4.77 0.79 6.20
N GLU A 128 3.90 0.89 7.20
CA GLU A 128 3.13 -0.24 7.73
C GLU A 128 2.19 -0.88 6.69
N ASP A 129 1.62 -0.09 5.78
CA ASP A 129 0.74 -0.63 4.74
C ASP A 129 1.54 -1.38 3.67
N VAL A 130 2.70 -0.85 3.29
CA VAL A 130 3.60 -1.49 2.31
C VAL A 130 4.21 -2.78 2.86
N ALA A 131 4.53 -2.83 4.16
CA ALA A 131 5.12 -4.00 4.79
C ALA A 131 4.10 -5.14 5.04
N TYR A 132 2.81 -4.83 5.11
CA TYR A 132 1.77 -5.82 5.38
C TYR A 132 1.78 -6.95 4.32
N PRO A 133 1.70 -8.23 4.69
CA PRO A 133 1.30 -8.79 5.99
C PRO A 133 2.36 -8.73 7.11
N ALA A 134 3.63 -8.56 6.78
CA ALA A 134 4.70 -8.62 7.77
C ALA A 134 4.65 -7.42 8.72
N GLU A 135 4.71 -7.70 10.02
CA GLU A 135 4.76 -6.66 11.04
C GLU A 135 6.18 -6.11 11.19
N ILE A 136 6.26 -4.80 11.44
CA ILE A 136 7.54 -4.10 11.65
C ILE A 136 7.91 -4.23 13.13
N VAL A 137 8.95 -5.01 13.41
CA VAL A 137 9.49 -5.25 14.76
C VAL A 137 10.38 -4.09 15.21
N GLY A 138 11.10 -3.49 14.27
CA GLY A 138 12.06 -2.44 14.60
C GLY A 138 12.32 -1.50 13.44
N LYS A 139 12.77 -0.29 13.77
CA LYS A 139 13.15 0.73 12.79
C LYS A 139 14.36 1.49 13.29
N ARG A 140 15.39 1.61 12.45
CA ARG A 140 16.60 2.39 12.72
C ARG A 140 16.88 3.30 11.54
N THR A 141 17.27 4.54 11.82
CA THR A 141 17.72 5.46 10.76
C THR A 141 19.22 5.59 10.84
N ARG A 142 19.94 5.14 9.81
CA ARG A 142 21.38 5.30 9.69
C ARG A 142 21.67 6.61 8.96
N TYR A 143 22.52 7.42 9.57
CA TYR A 143 23.08 8.62 8.97
C TYR A 143 24.46 8.28 8.43
N ARG A 144 24.72 8.54 7.15
CA ARG A 144 26.05 8.39 6.54
C ARG A 144 26.82 9.71 6.65
N LEU A 145 28.14 9.64 6.43
CA LEU A 145 29.02 10.81 6.42
C LEU A 145 28.60 11.83 5.37
N ASP A 146 28.08 11.37 4.23
CA ASP A 146 27.56 12.22 3.14
C ASP A 146 26.24 12.94 3.48
N GLY A 147 25.72 12.78 4.71
CA GLY A 147 24.43 13.34 5.15
C GLY A 147 23.21 12.55 4.66
N SER A 148 23.40 11.54 3.81
CA SER A 148 22.32 10.65 3.37
C SER A 148 21.75 9.84 4.53
N LYS A 149 20.43 9.65 4.52
CA LYS A 149 19.68 8.92 5.56
C LYS A 149 19.09 7.67 4.96
N VAL A 150 19.36 6.52 5.57
CA VAL A 150 18.77 5.24 5.18
C VAL A 150 17.99 4.67 6.34
N MET A 151 16.71 4.40 6.12
CA MET A 151 15.84 3.78 7.11
C MET A 151 15.92 2.25 6.98
N LYS A 152 16.55 1.61 7.96
CA LYS A 152 16.54 0.15 8.13
C LYS A 152 15.29 -0.26 8.90
N VAL A 153 14.47 -1.10 8.28
CA VAL A 153 13.20 -1.58 8.82
C VAL A 153 13.32 -3.08 9.03
N TYR A 154 13.11 -3.53 10.26
CA TYR A 154 13.17 -4.93 10.63
C TYR A 154 11.77 -5.52 10.62
N LEU A 155 11.56 -6.53 9.78
CA LEU A 155 10.32 -7.28 9.67
C LEU A 155 10.36 -8.52 10.57
N GLU A 156 9.20 -9.02 10.98
CA GLU A 156 9.13 -10.28 11.75
C GLU A 156 9.59 -11.48 10.90
N ALA A 157 10.46 -12.33 11.47
CA ALA A 157 11.05 -13.46 10.77
C ALA A 157 10.03 -14.56 10.39
N LYS A 158 8.91 -14.67 11.12
CA LYS A 158 7.87 -15.69 10.85
C LYS A 158 7.25 -15.57 9.47
N GLU A 159 7.12 -14.34 8.96
CA GLU A 159 6.52 -14.09 7.66
C GLU A 159 7.52 -14.07 6.50
N ARG A 160 8.80 -14.35 6.78
CA ARG A 160 9.89 -14.28 5.80
C ARG A 160 9.57 -14.99 4.49
N ASN A 161 9.06 -16.21 4.55
CA ASN A 161 8.75 -17.01 3.36
C ASN A 161 7.67 -16.36 2.46
N ASN A 162 6.79 -15.54 3.03
CA ASN A 162 5.69 -14.90 2.30
C ASN A 162 6.06 -13.53 1.71
N THR A 163 7.04 -12.83 2.27
CA THR A 163 7.35 -11.43 1.91
C THR A 163 8.76 -11.24 1.35
N GLU A 164 9.67 -12.21 1.47
CA GLU A 164 11.05 -12.11 0.99
C GLU A 164 11.16 -11.82 -0.51
N TYR A 165 10.30 -12.42 -1.35
CA TYR A 165 10.32 -12.15 -2.79
C TYR A 165 9.89 -10.72 -3.19
N LYS A 166 9.23 -9.99 -2.28
CA LYS A 166 8.69 -8.63 -2.48
C LYS A 166 9.53 -7.51 -1.89
N LEU A 167 10.64 -7.81 -1.21
CA LEU A 167 11.39 -6.77 -0.48
C LEU A 167 11.86 -5.64 -1.39
N GLU A 168 12.38 -5.96 -2.58
CA GLU A 168 12.81 -4.95 -3.55
C GLU A 168 11.64 -4.06 -4.00
N THR A 169 10.47 -4.67 -4.22
CA THR A 169 9.23 -3.99 -4.57
C THR A 169 8.76 -3.06 -3.45
N MET A 170 8.81 -3.51 -2.20
CA MET A 170 8.47 -2.68 -1.04
C MET A 170 9.40 -1.45 -0.93
N VAL A 171 10.70 -1.62 -1.15
CA VAL A 171 11.68 -0.52 -1.18
C VAL A 171 11.33 0.47 -2.30
N GLY A 172 11.14 -0.02 -3.52
CA GLY A 172 10.85 0.82 -4.69
C GLY A 172 9.55 1.60 -4.56
N VAL A 173 8.49 0.95 -4.11
CA VAL A 173 7.17 1.58 -3.87
C VAL A 173 7.29 2.66 -2.81
N TYR A 174 7.89 2.36 -1.65
CA TYR A 174 8.00 3.35 -0.59
C TYR A 174 8.85 4.56 -1.00
N ARG A 175 9.94 4.33 -1.74
CA ARG A 175 10.79 5.39 -2.28
C ARG A 175 10.04 6.28 -3.25
N LYS A 176 9.25 5.72 -4.17
CA LYS A 176 8.43 6.51 -5.11
C LYS A 176 7.32 7.30 -4.43
N LEU A 177 6.70 6.71 -3.40
CA LEU A 177 5.62 7.36 -2.66
C LEU A 177 6.10 8.51 -1.77
N THR A 178 7.28 8.35 -1.15
CA THR A 178 7.72 9.24 -0.06
C THR A 178 9.02 10.00 -0.33
N GLY A 179 9.78 9.60 -1.34
CA GLY A 179 11.13 10.12 -1.63
C GLY A 179 12.19 9.71 -0.62
N LYS A 180 11.89 8.77 0.30
CA LYS A 180 12.83 8.33 1.36
C LYS A 180 13.40 6.96 1.03
N ASP A 181 14.69 6.79 1.26
CA ASP A 181 15.37 5.51 1.08
C ASP A 181 15.13 4.59 2.29
N VAL A 182 14.65 3.38 2.01
CA VAL A 182 14.34 2.33 2.98
C VAL A 182 15.04 1.04 2.57
N THR A 183 15.45 0.26 3.57
CA THR A 183 15.90 -1.12 3.40
C THR A 183 15.14 -2.01 4.39
N PHE A 184 14.50 -3.06 3.88
CA PHE A 184 13.80 -4.05 4.70
C PHE A 184 14.74 -5.23 4.96
N GLU A 185 14.89 -5.61 6.22
CA GLU A 185 15.76 -6.70 6.68
C GLU A 185 14.99 -7.58 7.67
N TYR A 186 15.32 -8.86 7.76
CA TYR A 186 14.88 -9.70 8.88
C TYR A 186 15.97 -9.70 9.94
N PRO A 187 15.63 -9.56 11.24
CA PRO A 187 16.61 -9.73 12.29
C PRO A 187 17.14 -11.17 12.25
N VAL A 188 18.46 -11.31 12.35
CA VAL A 188 19.08 -12.62 12.56
C VAL A 188 18.93 -12.92 14.04
N GLU A 189 18.16 -13.96 14.39
CA GLU A 189 18.14 -14.49 15.76
C GLU A 189 19.55 -14.98 16.07
N ALA A 190 20.17 -14.41 17.11
CA ALA A 190 21.50 -14.77 17.59
C ALA A 190 21.41 -15.97 18.55
#